data_AF-A0A1W1W4H3-F1
#
_entry.id   AF-A0A1W1W4H3-F1
#
_cell.length_a   1.000
_cell.length_b   1.000
_cell.length_c   1.000
_cell.angle_alpha   90.00
_cell.angle_beta   90.00
_cell.angle_gamma   90.00
#
_symmetry.space_group_name_H-M   'P 1'
#
loop_
_entity.id
_entity.type
_entity.pdbx_description
1 polymer ?
#
loop_
_entity_poly.entity_id
_entity_poly.type
_entity_poly.pdbx_seq_one_letter_code
_entity_poly.pdbx_strand_id
1 'polypeptide(L)'
;MWRPETAIRYTFQPNQPILRSPLTAADPYWQPLSPRPDGTRFSPNFPAYISGHATFGAAHAAIMRNYFKTDNISFELTTEDPHGIRDHNGIRKTRRFTSFSGAALENARSRVYLGVHFQWDGDNGYLSGTQLADYLFKNWLTKVAAPAPVPTPA
;
A
#
# COMPACT_ATOMS: atom_id res chain seq x y z
N MET A 1 -2.11 -4.95 -16.60
CA MET A 1 -0.62 -5.04 -16.53
C MET A 1 -0.22 -6.33 -15.82
N TRP A 2 0.87 -6.98 -16.26
CA TRP A 2 1.38 -8.22 -15.66
C TRP A 2 1.87 -8.02 -14.23
N ARG A 3 1.96 -9.12 -13.46
CA ARG A 3 2.63 -9.15 -12.15
C ARG A 3 4.15 -9.29 -12.33
N PRO A 4 4.97 -8.88 -11.34
CA PRO A 4 6.42 -9.10 -11.38
C PRO A 4 6.81 -10.57 -11.61
N GLU A 5 6.09 -11.52 -11.01
CA GLU A 5 6.34 -12.95 -11.24
C GLU A 5 6.23 -13.34 -12.72
N THR A 6 5.13 -12.97 -13.38
CA THR A 6 4.95 -13.22 -14.81
C THR A 6 5.99 -12.49 -15.64
N ALA A 7 6.28 -11.23 -15.33
CA ALA A 7 7.26 -10.45 -16.08
C ALA A 7 8.66 -11.07 -15.97
N ILE A 8 9.13 -11.42 -14.78
CA ILE A 8 10.48 -11.99 -14.56
C ILE A 8 10.60 -13.38 -15.19
N ARG A 9 9.57 -14.22 -15.11
CA ARG A 9 9.59 -15.57 -15.69
C ARG A 9 9.55 -15.57 -17.22
N TYR A 10 8.83 -14.63 -17.83
CA TYR A 10 8.49 -14.68 -19.26
C TYR A 10 9.11 -13.58 -20.11
N THR A 11 9.85 -12.62 -19.55
CA THR A 11 10.53 -11.59 -20.34
C THR A 11 11.64 -12.14 -21.25
N PHE A 12 12.00 -13.42 -21.16
CA PHE A 12 12.99 -14.03 -22.04
C PHE A 12 12.47 -15.33 -22.64
N GLN A 13 11.59 -15.19 -23.63
CA GLN A 13 11.37 -16.27 -24.58
C GLN A 13 12.29 -16.04 -25.79
N PRO A 14 13.13 -17.02 -26.18
CA PRO A 14 14.05 -16.90 -27.32
C PRO A 14 13.36 -16.46 -28.63
N ASN A 15 12.04 -16.66 -28.71
CA ASN A 15 11.21 -16.47 -29.90
C ASN A 15 10.32 -15.20 -29.80
N GLN A 16 10.48 -14.35 -28.78
CA GLN A 16 9.67 -13.15 -28.56
C GLN A 16 10.56 -11.88 -28.49
N PRO A 17 10.91 -11.28 -29.64
CA PRO A 17 11.93 -10.24 -29.74
C PRO A 17 11.59 -8.94 -28.99
N ILE A 18 10.31 -8.71 -28.68
CA ILE A 18 9.81 -7.51 -27.99
C ILE A 18 10.04 -7.48 -26.47
N LEU A 19 10.52 -8.57 -25.87
CA LEU A 19 10.71 -8.67 -24.41
C LEU A 19 12.18 -8.72 -23.96
N ARG A 20 13.14 -8.71 -24.90
CA ARG A 20 14.56 -8.92 -24.59
C ARG A 20 15.22 -7.64 -24.06
N SER A 21 15.48 -7.60 -22.75
CA SER A 21 16.38 -6.61 -22.15
C SER A 21 17.83 -7.13 -22.18
N PRO A 22 18.83 -6.37 -22.66
CA PRO A 22 20.24 -6.76 -22.56
C PRO A 22 20.80 -6.65 -21.13
N LEU A 23 20.05 -6.08 -20.18
CA LEU A 23 20.51 -5.78 -18.82
C LEU A 23 20.06 -6.80 -17.77
N THR A 24 19.15 -7.71 -18.11
CA THR A 24 18.57 -8.68 -17.19
C THR A 24 18.44 -10.05 -17.87
N ALA A 25 18.34 -11.13 -17.10
CA ALA A 25 18.02 -12.47 -17.60
C ALA A 25 16.71 -12.95 -16.97
N ALA A 26 15.92 -13.77 -17.67
CA ALA A 26 14.74 -14.39 -17.07
C ALA A 26 15.20 -15.33 -15.97
N ASP A 27 14.35 -15.43 -14.96
CA ASP A 27 14.39 -16.53 -14.02
C ASP A 27 13.02 -17.23 -14.06
N PRO A 28 12.90 -18.39 -14.75
CA PRO A 28 11.64 -19.12 -14.86
C PRO A 28 11.17 -19.70 -13.52
N TYR A 29 12.05 -19.77 -12.52
CA TYR A 29 11.75 -20.30 -11.19
C TYR A 29 11.55 -19.20 -10.15
N TRP A 30 11.71 -17.93 -10.52
CA TRP A 30 11.56 -16.81 -9.61
C TRP A 30 10.17 -16.82 -8.95
N GLN A 31 10.14 -16.56 -7.64
CA GLN A 31 8.92 -16.46 -6.86
C GLN A 31 8.91 -15.17 -6.04
N PRO A 32 7.74 -14.55 -5.82
CA PRO A 32 7.63 -13.40 -4.93
C PRO A 32 7.96 -13.80 -3.48
N LEU A 33 8.38 -12.83 -2.67
CA LEU A 33 8.57 -13.04 -1.23
C LEU A 33 7.23 -13.24 -0.50
N SER A 34 6.13 -12.76 -1.06
CA SER A 34 4.78 -12.86 -0.47
C SER A 34 4.40 -14.29 -0.06
N PRO A 35 4.30 -14.59 1.25
CA PRO A 35 3.98 -15.93 1.75
C PRO A 35 2.48 -16.15 1.92
N ARG A 36 2.03 -17.37 1.73
CA ARG A 36 0.75 -17.89 2.20
C ARG A 36 0.91 -18.44 3.63
N PRO A 37 -0.20 -18.66 4.36
CA PRO A 37 -0.16 -19.31 5.67
C PRO A 37 0.50 -20.69 5.68
N ASP A 38 0.42 -21.43 4.56
CA ASP A 38 1.06 -22.75 4.38
C ASP A 38 2.55 -22.66 3.99
N GLY A 39 3.13 -21.46 3.93
CA GLY A 39 4.52 -21.21 3.58
C GLY A 39 4.79 -21.13 2.07
N THR A 40 3.82 -21.42 1.21
CA THR A 40 4.00 -21.28 -0.24
C THR A 40 4.04 -19.81 -0.67
N ARG A 41 4.71 -19.50 -1.78
CA ARG A 41 4.75 -18.14 -2.34
C ARG A 41 3.56 -17.88 -3.25
N PHE A 42 3.06 -16.64 -3.26
CA PHE A 42 1.94 -16.30 -4.14
C PHE A 42 2.02 -14.89 -4.70
N SER A 43 1.47 -14.72 -5.90
CA SER A 43 1.11 -13.44 -6.48
C SER A 43 -0.42 -13.32 -6.52
N PRO A 44 -1.03 -12.19 -6.08
CA PRO A 44 -2.49 -12.06 -6.10
C PRO A 44 -3.07 -12.17 -7.52
N ASN A 45 -4.23 -12.82 -7.64
CA ASN A 45 -4.88 -13.20 -8.91
C ASN A 45 -5.67 -12.07 -9.59
N PHE A 46 -5.11 -10.87 -9.60
CA PHE A 46 -5.63 -9.70 -10.31
C PHE A 46 -4.46 -8.88 -10.88
N PRO A 47 -4.70 -7.99 -11.88
CA PRO A 47 -3.65 -7.19 -12.50
C PRO A 47 -2.82 -6.38 -11.48
N ALA A 48 -1.54 -6.14 -11.79
CA ALA A 48 -0.64 -5.42 -10.89
C ALA A 48 -0.95 -3.92 -10.81
N TYR A 49 -1.27 -3.30 -11.95
CA TYR A 49 -1.58 -1.88 -11.99
C TYR A 49 -3.07 -1.67 -11.70
N ILE A 50 -3.47 -0.93 -10.66
CA ILE A 50 -2.64 -0.20 -9.69
C ILE A 50 -2.57 -0.93 -8.32
N SER A 51 -1.59 -0.62 -7.48
CA SER A 51 -1.49 -1.25 -6.16
C SER A 51 -2.65 -0.82 -5.25
N GLY A 52 -3.53 -1.78 -4.93
CA GLY A 52 -4.63 -1.56 -3.99
C GLY A 52 -4.14 -1.17 -2.59
N HIS A 53 -3.11 -1.84 -2.07
CA HIS A 53 -2.53 -1.47 -0.77
C HIS A 53 -2.02 -0.03 -0.75
N ALA A 54 -1.27 0.38 -1.77
CA ALA A 54 -0.77 1.75 -1.85
C ALA A 54 -1.92 2.76 -1.90
N THR A 55 -2.97 2.46 -2.68
CA THR A 55 -4.17 3.29 -2.80
C THR A 55 -4.91 3.41 -1.46
N PHE A 56 -5.15 2.30 -0.76
CA PHE A 56 -5.85 2.31 0.53
C PHE A 56 -5.05 3.04 1.61
N GLY A 57 -3.74 2.78 1.72
CA GLY A 57 -2.89 3.44 2.71
C GLY A 57 -2.80 4.95 2.48
N ALA A 58 -2.68 5.38 1.22
CA ALA A 58 -2.62 6.80 0.89
C ALA A 58 -3.96 7.51 1.10
N ALA A 59 -5.08 6.87 0.77
CA ALA A 59 -6.40 7.42 1.06
C ALA A 59 -6.61 7.61 2.57
N HIS A 60 -6.27 6.60 3.38
CA HIS A 60 -6.31 6.71 4.84
C HIS A 60 -5.44 7.87 5.33
N ALA A 61 -4.17 7.94 4.91
CA ALA A 61 -3.27 8.99 5.36
C ALA A 61 -3.75 10.39 4.99
N ALA A 62 -4.28 10.57 3.78
CA ALA A 62 -4.81 11.86 3.32
C ALA A 62 -6.07 12.27 4.10
N ILE A 63 -7.01 11.36 4.36
CA ILE A 63 -8.18 11.64 5.22
C ILE A 63 -7.73 12.07 6.62
N MET A 64 -6.79 11.34 7.24
CA MET A 64 -6.31 11.67 8.59
C MET A 64 -5.59 13.02 8.62
N ARG A 65 -4.73 13.29 7.64
CA ARG A 65 -4.05 14.58 7.49
C ARG A 65 -5.04 15.74 7.34
N ASN A 66 -6.08 15.57 6.54
CA ASN A 66 -7.10 16.59 6.32
C ASN A 66 -7.97 16.80 7.58
N TYR A 67 -8.33 15.72 8.26
CA TYR A 67 -9.13 15.76 9.48
C TYR A 67 -8.39 16.46 10.64
N PHE A 68 -7.16 16.04 10.93
CA PHE A 68 -6.36 16.63 12.00
C PHE A 68 -5.65 17.93 11.59
N LYS A 69 -5.73 18.31 10.30
CA LYS A 69 -5.06 19.48 9.72
C LYS A 69 -3.54 19.45 9.88
N THR A 70 -2.97 18.25 10.02
CA THR A 70 -1.52 18.02 10.13
C THR A 70 -1.21 16.59 9.71
N ASP A 71 -0.07 16.38 9.06
CA ASP A 71 0.46 15.04 8.78
C ASP A 71 1.31 14.52 9.95
N ASN A 72 1.81 15.43 10.80
CA ASN A 72 2.86 15.17 11.79
C ASN A 72 2.29 14.66 13.12
N ILE A 73 1.56 13.54 13.07
CA ILE A 73 1.11 12.82 14.26
C ILE A 73 1.95 11.56 14.40
N SER A 74 2.65 11.43 15.52
CA SER A 74 3.38 10.22 15.85
C SER A 74 2.45 9.15 16.40
N PHE A 75 2.64 7.90 15.96
CA PHE A 75 1.90 6.75 16.47
C PHE A 75 2.74 5.49 16.35
N GLU A 76 2.32 4.46 17.08
CA GLU A 76 2.96 3.15 17.08
C GLU A 76 1.98 2.09 16.59
N LEU A 77 2.47 1.13 15.82
CA LEU A 77 1.69 0.01 15.30
C LEU A 77 2.47 -1.30 15.43
N THR A 78 1.76 -2.35 15.79
CA THR A 78 2.26 -3.72 15.77
C THR A 78 1.46 -4.50 14.75
N THR A 79 2.13 -5.12 13.79
CA THR A 79 1.46 -5.87 12.73
C THR A 79 0.75 -7.10 13.26
N GLU A 80 -0.39 -7.46 12.68
CA GLU A 80 -1.05 -8.73 12.93
C GLU A 80 -0.58 -9.85 12.00
N ASP A 81 0.31 -9.54 11.04
CA ASP A 81 0.87 -10.50 10.09
C ASP A 81 1.55 -11.67 10.82
N PRO A 82 1.15 -12.93 10.58
CA PRO A 82 1.78 -14.10 11.20
C PRO A 82 3.27 -14.22 10.86
N HIS A 83 3.71 -13.66 9.74
CA HIS A 83 5.10 -13.65 9.28
C HIS A 83 5.87 -12.38 9.72
N GLY A 84 5.25 -11.49 10.49
CA GLY A 84 5.91 -10.31 11.04
C GLY A 84 7.10 -10.67 11.94
N ILE A 85 8.16 -9.86 11.90
CA ILE A 85 9.37 -10.08 12.69
C ILE A 85 9.04 -10.06 14.18
N ARG A 86 9.54 -11.08 14.89
CA ARG A 86 9.47 -11.20 16.34
C ARG A 86 10.86 -10.98 16.96
N ASP A 87 10.90 -10.55 18.22
CA ASP A 87 12.13 -10.52 19.01
C ASP A 87 12.49 -11.91 19.56
N HIS A 88 13.55 -11.98 20.36
CA HIS A 88 14.03 -13.24 20.95
C HIS A 88 13.03 -13.89 21.93
N ASN A 89 12.04 -13.12 22.42
CA ASN A 89 10.98 -13.61 23.30
C ASN A 89 9.70 -13.97 22.54
N GLY A 90 9.73 -13.93 21.19
CA GLY A 90 8.58 -14.21 20.35
C GLY A 90 7.57 -13.06 20.27
N ILE A 91 7.88 -11.89 20.82
CA ILE A 91 6.99 -10.71 20.79
C ILE A 91 7.13 -10.00 19.45
N ARG A 92 6.00 -9.64 18.84
CA ARG A 92 6.01 -8.91 17.57
C ARG A 92 6.60 -7.52 17.76
N LYS A 93 7.43 -7.09 16.80
CA LYS A 93 8.03 -5.76 16.85
C LYS A 93 6.98 -4.67 16.61
N THR A 94 6.96 -3.70 17.53
CA THR A 94 6.22 -2.44 17.36
C THR A 94 7.05 -1.47 16.52
N ARG A 95 6.40 -0.81 15.56
CA ARG A 95 6.98 0.23 14.70
C ARG A 95 6.44 1.59 15.10
N ARG A 96 7.33 2.58 15.22
CA ARG A 96 6.96 3.98 15.39
C ARG A 96 6.99 4.73 14.06
N PHE A 97 5.95 5.50 13.80
CA PHE A 97 5.83 6.43 12.68
C PHE A 97 5.70 7.85 13.21
N THR A 98 6.22 8.83 12.47
CA THR A 98 6.16 10.26 12.82
C THR A 98 5.11 11.01 12.01
N SER A 99 4.55 10.38 10.97
CA SER A 99 3.48 10.94 10.16
C SER A 99 2.61 9.87 9.50
N PHE A 100 1.38 10.23 9.13
CA PHE A 100 0.48 9.34 8.40
C PHE A 100 1.02 9.02 7.00
N SER A 101 1.53 10.04 6.29
CA SER A 101 2.10 9.87 4.96
C SER A 101 3.33 8.96 4.97
N GLY A 102 4.17 9.03 6.02
CA GLY A 102 5.30 8.14 6.20
C GLY A 102 4.89 6.67 6.29
N ALA A 103 3.84 6.37 7.08
CA ALA A 103 3.30 5.01 7.18
C ALA A 103 2.67 4.55 5.85
N ALA A 104 1.94 5.42 5.14
CA ALA A 104 1.36 5.08 3.84
C ALA A 104 2.41 4.80 2.76
N LEU A 105 3.50 5.56 2.72
CA LEU A 105 4.63 5.33 1.81
C LEU A 105 5.36 4.01 2.13
N GLU A 106 5.52 3.66 3.40
CA GLU A 106 6.07 2.36 3.79
C GLU A 106 5.13 1.21 3.40
N ASN A 107 3.82 1.38 3.59
CA ASN A 107 2.82 0.43 3.13
C ASN A 107 2.85 0.24 1.59
N ALA A 108 3.02 1.30 0.81
CA ALA A 108 3.19 1.19 -0.65
C ALA A 108 4.47 0.41 -1.02
N ARG A 109 5.61 0.77 -0.41
CA ARG A 109 6.90 0.10 -0.63
C ARG A 109 6.92 -1.36 -0.20
N SER A 110 6.15 -1.73 0.82
CA SER A 110 6.04 -3.13 1.27
C SER A 110 5.68 -4.08 0.12
N ARG A 111 4.91 -3.61 -0.87
CA ARG A 111 4.44 -4.44 -1.99
C ARG A 111 5.54 -4.74 -3.01
N VAL A 112 6.53 -3.84 -3.12
CA VAL A 112 7.74 -4.05 -3.90
C VAL A 112 8.61 -5.09 -3.21
N TYR A 113 8.82 -4.98 -1.90
CA TYR A 113 9.61 -5.96 -1.12
C TYR A 113 8.98 -7.34 -1.12
N LEU A 114 7.64 -7.42 -1.10
CA LEU A 114 6.94 -8.70 -1.25
C LEU A 114 7.00 -9.28 -2.67
N GLY A 115 7.53 -8.54 -3.66
CA GLY A 115 7.67 -8.99 -5.04
C GLY A 115 6.36 -9.06 -5.82
N VAL A 116 5.31 -8.37 -5.38
CA VAL A 116 3.96 -8.50 -5.98
C VAL A 116 3.53 -7.28 -6.80
N HIS A 117 4.26 -6.18 -6.70
CA HIS A 117 4.02 -4.93 -7.44
C HIS A 117 5.33 -4.32 -7.92
N PHE A 118 5.27 -3.59 -9.04
CA PHE A 118 6.35 -2.71 -9.46
C PHE A 118 6.34 -1.40 -8.66
N GLN A 119 7.46 -0.66 -8.67
CA GLN A 119 7.55 0.62 -7.97
C GLN A 119 6.48 1.61 -8.45
N TRP A 120 6.25 1.70 -9.76
CA TRP A 120 5.22 2.58 -10.34
C TRP A 120 3.78 2.18 -9.98
N ASP A 121 3.52 0.91 -9.64
CA ASP A 121 2.19 0.51 -9.15
C ASP A 121 1.96 1.10 -7.75
N GLY A 122 3.02 1.19 -6.93
CA GLY A 122 3.01 1.80 -5.61
C GLY A 122 2.91 3.32 -5.68
N ASP A 123 3.73 3.97 -6.50
CA ASP A 123 3.78 5.44 -6.61
C ASP A 123 2.47 6.00 -7.15
N ASN A 124 1.97 5.44 -8.25
CA ASN A 124 0.70 5.87 -8.82
C ASN A 124 -0.47 5.51 -7.90
N GLY A 125 -0.38 4.38 -7.18
CA GLY A 125 -1.40 3.98 -6.20
C GLY A 125 -1.49 4.98 -5.06
N TYR A 126 -0.35 5.40 -4.54
CA TYR A 126 -0.28 6.44 -3.52
C TYR A 126 -0.91 7.74 -4.02
N LEU A 127 -0.52 8.22 -5.20
CA LEU A 127 -1.07 9.42 -5.81
C LEU A 127 -2.60 9.35 -6.01
N SER A 128 -3.09 8.24 -6.56
CA SER A 128 -4.52 8.01 -6.79
C SER A 128 -5.32 8.03 -5.48
N GLY A 129 -4.85 7.31 -4.45
CA GLY A 129 -5.49 7.26 -3.14
C GLY A 129 -5.55 8.62 -2.46
N THR A 130 -4.46 9.38 -2.50
CA THR A 130 -4.42 10.75 -1.96
C THR A 130 -5.42 11.66 -2.66
N GLN A 131 -5.45 11.68 -3.99
CA GLN A 131 -6.38 12.54 -4.74
C GLN A 131 -7.84 12.20 -4.46
N LEU A 132 -8.18 10.92 -4.39
CA LEU A 132 -9.52 10.48 -4.04
C LEU A 132 -9.92 10.96 -2.64
N ALA A 133 -9.05 10.78 -1.65
CA ALA A 133 -9.31 11.21 -0.28
C ALA A 133 -9.46 12.73 -0.15
N ASP A 134 -8.61 13.51 -0.81
CA ASP A 134 -8.70 14.97 -0.81
C ASP A 134 -10.00 15.45 -1.45
N TYR A 135 -10.41 14.82 -2.56
CA TYR A 135 -11.70 15.07 -3.20
C TYR A 135 -12.88 14.73 -2.28
N LEU A 136 -12.86 13.55 -1.65
CA LEU A 136 -13.92 13.14 -0.73
C LEU A 136 -14.01 14.05 0.49
N PHE A 137 -12.87 14.43 1.07
CA PHE A 137 -12.83 15.29 2.24
C PHE A 137 -13.44 16.67 1.95
N LYS A 138 -13.07 17.26 0.81
CA LYS A 138 -13.55 18.57 0.39
C LYS A 138 -15.06 18.61 0.11
N ASN A 139 -15.65 17.51 -0.35
CA ASN A 139 -17.00 17.52 -0.92
C ASN A 139 -18.04 16.70 -0.13
N TRP A 140 -17.63 15.71 0.68
CA TRP A 140 -18.56 14.84 1.42
C TRP A 140 -18.32 14.76 2.93
N LEU A 141 -17.10 15.05 3.42
CA LEU A 141 -16.81 15.17 4.86
C LEU A 141 -16.79 16.63 5.30
N THR A 142 -17.82 17.37 4.89
CA THR A 142 -18.01 18.77 5.27
C THR A 142 -18.58 18.86 6.69
N LYS A 143 -18.35 19.99 7.38
CA LYS A 143 -19.00 20.26 8.66
C LYS A 143 -20.51 20.06 8.53
N VAL A 144 -21.08 19.23 9.40
CA VAL A 144 -22.53 19.19 9.60
C VAL A 144 -22.92 20.54 10.20
N ALA A 145 -24.00 21.15 9.70
CA ALA A 145 -24.53 22.37 10.29
C ALA A 145 -24.78 22.15 11.78
N ALA A 146 -24.43 23.14 12.62
CA ALA A 146 -24.74 23.05 14.03
C ALA A 146 -26.26 22.84 14.17
N PRO A 147 -26.72 21.95 15.07
CA PRO A 147 -28.15 21.82 15.33
C PRO A 147 -28.71 23.18 15.72
N ALA A 148 -29.94 23.47 15.28
CA ALA A 148 -30.60 24.71 15.64
C ALA A 148 -30.60 24.89 17.16
N PRO A 149 -30.42 26.13 17.68
CA PRO A 149 -30.50 26.38 19.11
C PRO A 149 -31.82 25.83 19.67
N VAL A 150 -31.76 25.05 20.74
CA VAL A 150 -32.96 24.64 21.47
C VAL A 150 -33.61 25.90 22.02
N PRO A 151 -34.90 26.18 21.75
CA PRO A 151 -35.59 27.33 22.33
C PRO A 151 -35.51 27.26 23.86
N THR A 152 -35.02 28.31 24.51
CA THR A 152 -35.12 28.43 25.97
C THR A 152 -36.60 28.57 26.35
N PRO A 153 -37.10 27.78 27.32
CA PRO A 153 -38.45 27.97 27.87
C PRO A 153 -38.58 29.38 28.46
N ALA A 154 -39.76 29.98 28.27
CA ALA A 154 -40.14 31.27 28.85
C ALA A 154 -40.36 31.18 30.37
#